data_AF-A0A848YKX3-F1
#
_entry.id   AF-A0A848YKX3-F1
#
_cell.length_a   1.000
_cell.length_b   1.000
_cell.length_c   1.000
_cell.angle_alpha   90.00
_cell.angle_beta   90.00
_cell.angle_gamma   90.00
#
_symmetry.space_group_name_H-M   'P 1'
#
loop_
_entity.id
_entity.type
_entity.pdbx_description
1 polymer ?
#
loop_
_entity_poly.entity_id
_entity_poly.type
_entity_poly.pdbx_seq_one_letter_code
_entity_poly.pdbx_strand_id
1 'polypeptide(L)'
;MDTKWTGAIVTIVCAVIGFGGGMLGQKFTTERSVYLERLDNINALRSETYVNFFAAMAKLEQARDFGFENYGQLMDNRPDNDELAEKLETLLWAYHTETKEARMRLAAFAPTDMVHRLADYYRERFPQGPCDNSWKRDVQTYLALRRELLVDIEQQAVAPEQLFLLMWNCDPDITGTGQTTPKKE
;
A
#
# COMPACT_ATOMS: atom_id res chain seq x y z
N MET A 1 -2.24 70.20 7.56
CA MET A 1 -2.26 68.87 6.93
C MET A 1 -3.71 68.43 6.86
N ASP A 2 -4.25 68.36 5.64
CA ASP A 2 -5.69 68.17 5.40
C ASP A 2 -6.17 66.77 5.79
N THR A 3 -7.18 66.74 6.66
CA THR A 3 -7.88 65.53 7.15
C THR A 3 -8.48 64.65 6.05
N LYS A 4 -8.58 65.16 4.82
CA LYS A 4 -9.03 64.41 3.63
C LYS A 4 -8.01 63.35 3.17
N TRP A 5 -6.72 63.57 3.39
CA TRP A 5 -5.67 62.63 2.98
C TRP A 5 -5.55 61.43 3.92
N THR A 6 -5.74 61.63 5.22
CA THR A 6 -5.75 60.54 6.21
C THR A 6 -6.93 59.59 6.03
N GLY A 7 -8.10 60.10 5.63
CA GLY A 7 -9.27 59.26 5.34
C GLY A 7 -9.03 58.31 4.17
N ALA A 8 -8.51 58.82 3.05
CA ALA A 8 -8.26 58.01 1.85
C ALA A 8 -7.21 56.91 2.08
N ILE A 9 -6.15 57.19 2.86
CA ILE A 9 -5.11 56.21 3.17
C ILE A 9 -5.68 55.06 4.02
N VAL A 10 -6.54 55.35 5.00
CA VAL A 10 -7.18 54.33 5.85
C VAL A 10 -8.10 53.43 5.02
N THR A 11 -8.90 53.98 4.10
CA THR A 11 -9.79 53.17 3.25
C THR A 11 -9.00 52.27 2.29
N ILE A 12 -7.89 52.75 1.74
CA ILE A 12 -7.00 51.97 0.86
C ILE A 12 -6.35 50.83 1.65
N VAL A 13 -5.85 51.09 2.86
CA VAL A 13 -5.26 50.06 3.72
C VAL A 13 -6.29 49.00 4.12
N CYS A 14 -7.50 49.40 4.51
CA CYS A 14 -8.58 48.45 4.81
C CYS A 14 -9.01 47.64 3.58
N ALA A 15 -9.04 48.24 2.38
CA ALA A 15 -9.35 47.53 1.14
C ALA A 15 -8.25 46.52 0.77
N VAL A 16 -6.97 46.88 0.94
CA VAL A 16 -5.83 45.97 0.70
C VAL A 16 -5.80 44.83 1.71
N ILE A 17 -6.11 45.08 2.98
CA ILE A 17 -6.22 44.04 4.01
C ILE A 17 -7.45 43.14 3.76
N GLY A 18 -8.59 43.71 3.36
CA GLY A 18 -9.81 42.97 3.05
C GLY A 18 -9.68 42.08 1.81
N PHE A 19 -9.11 42.61 0.71
CA PHE A 19 -8.85 41.82 -0.50
C PHE A 19 -7.69 40.82 -0.31
N GLY A 20 -6.61 41.22 0.36
CA GLY A 20 -5.48 40.34 0.65
C GLY A 20 -5.86 39.20 1.59
N GLY A 21 -6.64 39.49 2.64
CA GLY A 21 -7.19 38.50 3.55
C GLY A 21 -8.21 37.57 2.89
N GLY A 22 -9.04 38.10 1.98
CA GLY A 22 -10.00 37.31 1.21
C GLY A 22 -9.33 36.33 0.23
N MET A 23 -8.32 36.78 -0.53
CA MET A 23 -7.60 35.91 -1.47
C MET A 23 -6.74 34.85 -0.77
N LEU A 24 -6.06 35.21 0.33
CA LEU A 24 -5.30 34.24 1.12
C LEU A 24 -6.23 33.25 1.80
N GLY A 25 -7.35 33.72 2.37
CA GLY A 25 -8.38 32.86 2.95
C GLY A 25 -8.92 31.84 1.95
N GLN A 26 -9.23 32.26 0.72
CA GLN A 26 -9.68 31.36 -0.34
C GLN A 26 -8.65 30.29 -0.72
N LYS A 27 -7.37 30.67 -0.85
CA LYS A 27 -6.28 29.71 -1.12
C LYS A 27 -6.15 28.68 0.01
N PHE A 28 -6.14 29.13 1.26
CA PHE A 28 -6.07 28.25 2.42
C PHE A 28 -7.28 27.30 2.50
N THR A 29 -8.49 27.77 2.19
CA THR A 29 -9.67 26.90 2.18
C THR A 29 -9.60 25.84 1.09
N THR A 30 -9.11 26.19 -0.11
CA THR A 30 -8.97 25.25 -1.23
C THR A 30 -7.85 24.24 -0.99
N GLU A 31 -6.69 24.68 -0.50
CA GLU A 31 -5.59 23.77 -0.15
C GLU A 31 -6.01 22.79 0.94
N ARG A 32 -6.73 23.27 1.96
CA ARG A 32 -7.28 22.42 3.01
C ARG A 32 -8.33 21.44 2.49
N SER A 33 -9.22 21.86 1.59
CA SER A 33 -10.23 20.95 1.02
C SER A 33 -9.58 19.85 0.18
N VAL A 34 -8.60 20.19 -0.66
CA VAL A 34 -7.83 19.22 -1.44
C VAL A 34 -7.07 18.25 -0.54
N TYR A 35 -6.45 18.74 0.53
CA TYR A 35 -5.77 17.90 1.50
C TYR A 35 -6.73 16.93 2.20
N LEU A 36 -7.90 17.39 2.64
CA LEU A 36 -8.91 16.55 3.28
C LEU A 36 -9.50 15.50 2.32
N GLU A 37 -9.76 15.88 1.08
CA GLU A 37 -10.23 14.97 0.03
C GLU A 37 -9.18 13.88 -0.29
N ARG A 38 -7.91 14.26 -0.37
CA ARG A 38 -6.80 13.30 -0.51
C ARG A 38 -6.74 12.33 0.67
N LEU A 39 -6.88 12.83 1.91
CA LEU A 39 -6.92 11.98 3.10
C LEU A 39 -8.10 11.00 3.08
N ASP A 40 -9.28 11.46 2.70
CA ASP A 40 -10.48 10.62 2.63
C ASP A 40 -10.32 9.53 1.57
N ASN A 41 -9.85 9.89 0.36
CA ASN A 41 -9.55 8.94 -0.71
C ASN A 41 -8.51 7.90 -0.28
N ILE A 42 -7.44 8.30 0.39
CA ILE A 42 -6.42 7.38 0.91
C ILE A 42 -7.02 6.44 1.97
N ASN A 43 -7.83 6.96 2.88
CA ASN A 43 -8.47 6.14 3.92
C ASN A 43 -9.49 5.16 3.33
N ALA A 44 -10.27 5.59 2.34
CA ALA A 44 -11.18 4.72 1.60
C ALA A 44 -10.42 3.60 0.88
N LEU A 45 -9.36 3.94 0.14
CA LEU A 45 -8.49 2.96 -0.53
C LEU A 45 -7.85 1.98 0.47
N ARG A 46 -7.36 2.47 1.62
CA ARG A 46 -6.82 1.63 2.70
C ARG A 46 -7.87 0.65 3.21
N SER A 47 -9.05 1.16 3.55
CA SER A 47 -10.17 0.36 4.08
C SER A 47 -10.58 -0.75 3.10
N GLU A 48 -10.82 -0.39 1.84
CA GLU A 48 -11.16 -1.35 0.78
C GLU A 48 -10.06 -2.40 0.61
N THR A 49 -8.79 -1.96 0.62
CA THR A 49 -7.66 -2.86 0.47
C THR A 49 -7.56 -3.85 1.63
N TYR A 50 -7.84 -3.44 2.88
CA TYR A 50 -7.87 -4.38 4.00
C TYR A 50 -8.98 -5.40 3.85
N VAL A 51 -10.19 -4.96 3.46
CA VAL A 51 -11.31 -5.88 3.22
C VAL A 51 -10.94 -6.89 2.15
N ASN A 52 -10.35 -6.46 1.03
CA ASN A 52 -9.93 -7.35 -0.05
C ASN A 52 -8.82 -8.31 0.41
N PHE A 53 -7.84 -7.83 1.18
CA PHE A 53 -6.78 -8.67 1.73
C PHE A 53 -7.33 -9.76 2.66
N PHE A 54 -8.21 -9.40 3.61
CA PHE A 54 -8.82 -10.38 4.52
C PHE A 54 -9.76 -11.34 3.80
N ALA A 55 -10.48 -10.88 2.79
CA ALA A 55 -11.32 -11.73 1.94
C ALA A 55 -10.49 -12.75 1.15
N ALA A 56 -9.29 -12.39 0.70
CA ALA A 56 -8.36 -13.31 0.06
C ALA A 56 -7.78 -14.30 1.07
N MET A 57 -7.36 -13.84 2.25
CA MET A 57 -6.87 -14.71 3.33
C MET A 57 -7.92 -15.73 3.78
N ALA A 58 -9.21 -15.36 3.81
CA ALA A 58 -10.30 -16.29 4.12
C ALA A 58 -10.42 -17.44 3.11
N LYS A 59 -10.03 -17.23 1.84
CA LYS A 59 -9.99 -18.30 0.83
C LYS A 59 -8.84 -19.27 1.08
N LEU A 60 -7.68 -18.76 1.53
CA LEU A 60 -6.58 -19.61 1.96
C LEU A 60 -6.98 -20.46 3.17
N GLU A 61 -7.66 -19.88 4.17
CA GLU A 61 -8.14 -20.66 5.32
C GLU A 61 -9.11 -21.76 4.90
N GLN A 62 -10.03 -21.48 3.96
CA GLN A 62 -10.89 -22.52 3.40
C GLN A 62 -10.11 -23.64 2.69
N ALA A 63 -8.98 -23.35 2.04
CA ALA A 63 -8.12 -24.38 1.45
C ALA A 63 -7.34 -25.16 2.52
N ARG A 64 -6.93 -24.49 3.60
CA ARG A 64 -6.22 -25.09 4.75
C ARG A 64 -7.10 -26.08 5.53
N ASP A 65 -8.41 -25.87 5.57
CA ASP A 65 -9.36 -26.85 6.13
C ASP A 65 -9.26 -28.23 5.45
N PHE A 66 -8.74 -28.28 4.21
CA PHE A 66 -8.47 -29.51 3.47
C PHE A 66 -6.98 -29.89 3.44
N GLY A 67 -6.12 -29.18 4.17
CA GLY A 67 -4.68 -29.47 4.29
C GLY A 67 -3.80 -28.84 3.20
N PHE A 68 -4.29 -27.85 2.44
CA PHE A 68 -3.52 -27.19 1.38
C PHE A 68 -3.20 -25.73 1.70
N GLU A 69 -1.94 -25.34 1.55
CA GLU A 69 -1.44 -24.00 1.84
C GLU A 69 -0.98 -23.23 0.60
N ASN A 70 -0.79 -23.90 -0.54
CA ASN A 70 -0.40 -23.28 -1.80
C ASN A 70 -0.67 -24.19 -3.01
N TYR A 71 -0.52 -23.62 -4.20
CA TYR A 71 -0.70 -24.32 -5.47
C TYR A 71 0.25 -25.50 -5.70
N GLY A 72 1.50 -25.39 -5.26
CA GLY A 72 2.48 -26.46 -5.43
C GLY A 72 2.03 -27.72 -4.70
N GLN A 73 1.57 -27.57 -3.46
CA GLN A 73 1.00 -28.68 -2.68
C GLN A 73 -0.22 -29.32 -3.35
N LEU A 74 -1.09 -28.52 -3.98
CA LEU A 74 -2.24 -29.03 -4.73
C LEU A 74 -1.81 -29.84 -5.96
N MET A 75 -0.80 -29.37 -6.69
CA MET A 75 -0.29 -30.07 -7.88
C MET A 75 0.41 -31.38 -7.51
N ASP A 76 1.18 -31.38 -6.41
CA ASP A 76 1.91 -32.57 -5.93
C ASP A 76 0.98 -33.61 -5.28
N ASN A 77 -0.11 -33.16 -4.64
CA ASN A 77 -1.04 -34.01 -3.88
C ASN A 77 -2.49 -33.77 -4.30
N ARG A 78 -2.75 -33.79 -5.61
CA ARG A 78 -4.10 -33.54 -6.14
C ARG A 78 -5.08 -34.59 -5.58
N PRO A 79 -6.21 -34.17 -4.97
CA PRO A 79 -7.23 -35.12 -4.52
C PRO A 79 -7.83 -35.93 -5.67
N ASP A 80 -8.16 -37.20 -5.42
CA ASP A 80 -8.85 -38.08 -6.38
C ASP A 80 -10.29 -37.64 -6.67
N ASN A 81 -10.89 -36.85 -5.76
CA ASN A 81 -12.21 -36.26 -5.98
C ASN A 81 -12.08 -35.00 -6.84
N ASP A 82 -12.52 -35.09 -8.09
CA ASP A 82 -12.44 -34.00 -9.07
C ASP A 82 -13.14 -32.72 -8.62
N GLU A 83 -14.31 -32.81 -7.95
CA GLU A 83 -15.05 -31.64 -7.44
C GLU A 83 -14.24 -30.92 -6.34
N LEU A 84 -13.59 -31.68 -5.46
CA LEU A 84 -12.72 -31.12 -4.44
C LEU A 84 -11.47 -30.49 -5.05
N ALA A 85 -10.87 -31.15 -6.04
CA ALA A 85 -9.69 -30.65 -6.73
C ALA A 85 -9.98 -29.32 -7.44
N GLU A 86 -11.10 -29.21 -8.17
CA GLU A 86 -11.53 -27.97 -8.84
C GLU A 86 -11.83 -26.86 -7.84
N LYS A 87 -12.48 -27.18 -6.71
CA LYS A 87 -12.74 -26.22 -5.63
C LYS A 87 -11.45 -25.68 -5.03
N LEU A 88 -10.48 -26.55 -4.72
CA LEU A 88 -9.19 -26.14 -4.16
C LEU A 88 -8.37 -25.31 -5.14
N GLU A 89 -8.37 -25.70 -6.42
CA GLU A 89 -7.73 -24.92 -7.48
C GLU A 89 -8.33 -23.51 -7.54
N THR A 90 -9.65 -23.40 -7.55
CA THR A 90 -10.35 -22.11 -7.58
C THR A 90 -10.01 -21.24 -6.36
N LEU A 91 -10.03 -21.82 -5.16
CA LEU A 91 -9.73 -21.10 -3.91
C LEU A 91 -8.28 -20.61 -3.89
N LEU A 92 -7.33 -21.47 -4.25
CA LEU A 92 -5.91 -21.13 -4.26
C LEU A 92 -5.58 -20.12 -5.38
N TRP A 93 -6.27 -20.17 -6.53
CA TRP A 93 -6.14 -19.16 -7.60
C TRP A 93 -6.59 -17.80 -7.16
N ALA A 94 -7.81 -17.74 -6.62
CA ALA A 94 -8.40 -16.52 -6.15
C ALA A 94 -7.55 -15.94 -5.01
N TYR A 95 -7.11 -16.78 -4.07
CA TYR A 95 -6.16 -16.36 -3.04
C TYR A 95 -4.89 -15.76 -3.65
N HIS A 96 -4.23 -16.44 -4.59
CA HIS A 96 -2.97 -15.97 -5.15
C HIS A 96 -3.12 -14.62 -5.87
N THR A 97 -4.13 -14.50 -6.73
CA THR A 97 -4.37 -13.31 -7.54
C THR A 97 -4.85 -12.12 -6.71
N GLU A 98 -5.86 -12.32 -5.86
CA GLU A 98 -6.42 -11.26 -5.02
C GLU A 98 -5.43 -10.79 -3.95
N THR A 99 -4.69 -11.71 -3.33
CA THR A 99 -3.71 -11.32 -2.31
C THR A 99 -2.55 -10.56 -2.94
N LYS A 100 -2.12 -10.93 -4.16
CA LYS A 100 -1.09 -10.16 -4.89
C LYS A 100 -1.55 -8.73 -5.13
N GLU A 101 -2.76 -8.53 -5.66
CA GLU A 101 -3.31 -7.20 -5.90
C GLU A 101 -3.46 -6.40 -4.59
N ALA A 102 -4.03 -7.00 -3.56
CA ALA A 102 -4.21 -6.36 -2.27
C ALA A 102 -2.87 -5.96 -1.64
N ARG A 103 -1.83 -6.82 -1.73
CA ARG A 103 -0.48 -6.48 -1.25
C ARG A 103 0.13 -5.31 -2.02
N MET A 104 -0.06 -5.23 -3.34
CA MET A 104 0.40 -4.09 -4.14
C MET A 104 -0.28 -2.78 -3.71
N ARG A 105 -1.59 -2.82 -3.46
CA ARG A 105 -2.33 -1.66 -2.94
C ARG A 105 -1.88 -1.29 -1.51
N LEU A 106 -1.63 -2.25 -0.63
CA LEU A 106 -1.10 -1.99 0.71
C LEU A 106 0.31 -1.39 0.65
N ALA A 107 1.18 -1.93 -0.20
CA ALA A 107 2.49 -1.38 -0.48
C ALA A 107 2.41 0.09 -0.92
N ALA A 108 1.45 0.44 -1.77
CA ALA A 108 1.25 1.80 -2.26
C ALA A 108 0.65 2.76 -1.21
N PHE A 109 -0.35 2.32 -0.45
CA PHE A 109 -1.22 3.24 0.30
C PHE A 109 -1.21 3.03 1.80
N ALA A 110 -0.83 1.86 2.33
CA ALA A 110 -0.91 1.57 3.75
C ALA A 110 0.04 2.48 4.58
N PRO A 111 -0.29 2.72 5.86
CA PRO A 111 0.61 3.40 6.79
C PRO A 111 1.99 2.73 6.82
N THR A 112 3.04 3.52 6.97
CA THR A 112 4.43 3.03 6.88
C THR A 112 4.71 1.92 7.89
N ASP A 113 4.25 2.08 9.14
CA ASP A 113 4.36 1.07 10.19
C ASP A 113 3.70 -0.27 9.81
N MET A 114 2.60 -0.22 9.07
CA MET A 114 1.92 -1.44 8.66
C MET A 114 2.67 -2.16 7.54
N VAL A 115 3.23 -1.40 6.60
CA VAL A 115 4.10 -1.94 5.54
C VAL A 115 5.30 -2.66 6.18
N HIS A 116 5.92 -2.07 7.20
CA HIS A 116 6.99 -2.71 7.96
C HIS A 116 6.55 -4.03 8.59
N ARG A 117 5.46 -4.02 9.38
CA ARG A 117 4.96 -5.21 10.07
C ARG A 117 4.54 -6.33 9.11
N LEU A 118 3.93 -5.99 7.99
CA LEU A 118 3.57 -6.98 6.99
C LEU A 118 4.81 -7.56 6.30
N ALA A 119 5.79 -6.73 5.95
CA ALA A 119 7.04 -7.22 5.38
C ALA A 119 7.77 -8.17 6.34
N ASP A 120 7.78 -7.84 7.64
CA ASP A 120 8.37 -8.71 8.68
C ASP A 120 7.60 -10.04 8.80
N TYR A 121 6.26 -9.99 8.83
CA TYR A 121 5.43 -11.21 8.81
C TYR A 121 5.73 -12.10 7.60
N TYR A 122 5.83 -11.53 6.40
CA TYR A 122 6.13 -12.31 5.19
C TYR A 122 7.55 -12.90 5.24
N ARG A 123 8.52 -12.14 5.75
CA ARG A 123 9.89 -12.62 5.94
C ARG A 123 9.99 -13.79 6.91
N GLU A 124 9.23 -13.77 7.98
CA GLU A 124 9.27 -14.83 9.00
C GLU A 124 8.50 -16.09 8.57
N ARG A 125 7.40 -15.91 7.82
CA ARG A 125 6.44 -17.00 7.58
C ARG A 125 6.63 -17.71 6.24
N PHE A 126 7.23 -17.07 5.25
CA PHE A 126 7.35 -17.64 3.92
C PHE A 126 8.83 -17.72 3.49
N PRO A 127 9.25 -18.83 2.86
CA PRO A 127 10.58 -18.92 2.30
C PRO A 127 10.75 -17.89 1.18
N GLN A 128 11.89 -17.20 1.19
CA GLN A 128 12.23 -16.17 0.22
C GLN A 128 13.11 -16.74 -0.88
N GLY A 129 12.83 -16.35 -2.12
CA GLY A 129 13.66 -16.66 -3.29
C GLY A 129 14.45 -15.44 -3.78
N PRO A 130 15.42 -15.66 -4.68
CA PRO A 130 16.08 -14.56 -5.37
C PRO A 130 15.06 -13.77 -6.21
N CYS A 131 15.18 -12.45 -6.21
CA CYS A 131 14.32 -11.61 -7.06
C CYS A 131 14.75 -11.64 -8.53
N ASP A 132 13.80 -11.48 -9.47
CA ASP A 132 14.08 -11.37 -10.91
C ASP A 132 14.70 -9.99 -11.27
N ASN A 133 14.64 -9.48 -12.51
CA ASN A 133 15.06 -8.09 -12.79
C ASN A 133 13.87 -7.13 -12.99
N SER A 134 12.64 -7.65 -13.06
CA SER A 134 11.44 -6.89 -13.38
C SER A 134 10.94 -6.05 -12.20
N TRP A 135 11.14 -6.57 -10.98
CA TRP A 135 10.69 -5.93 -9.72
C TRP A 135 11.23 -4.51 -9.49
N LYS A 136 12.46 -4.21 -9.95
CA LYS A 136 13.13 -2.92 -9.68
C LYS A 136 12.30 -1.75 -10.18
N ARG A 137 11.72 -1.89 -11.37
CA ARG A 137 10.93 -0.83 -11.99
C ARG A 137 9.65 -0.60 -11.21
N ASP A 138 8.93 -1.67 -10.91
CA ASP A 138 7.64 -1.57 -10.24
C ASP A 138 7.79 -0.93 -8.86
N VAL A 139 8.75 -1.36 -8.04
CA VAL A 139 8.96 -0.73 -6.72
C VAL A 139 9.38 0.73 -6.80
N GLN A 140 10.18 1.13 -7.77
CA GLN A 140 10.47 2.56 -7.95
C GLN A 140 9.20 3.34 -8.26
N THR A 141 8.28 2.77 -9.05
CA THR A 141 6.95 3.36 -9.27
C THR A 141 6.15 3.47 -7.97
N TYR A 142 6.15 2.43 -7.12
CA TYR A 142 5.41 2.47 -5.85
C TYR A 142 6.04 3.40 -4.81
N LEU A 143 7.36 3.47 -4.73
CA LEU A 143 8.07 4.44 -3.89
C LEU A 143 7.78 5.87 -4.34
N ALA A 144 7.74 6.12 -5.65
CA ALA A 144 7.35 7.41 -6.20
C ALA A 144 5.89 7.76 -5.85
N LEU A 145 4.95 6.81 -6.02
CA LEU A 145 3.56 6.99 -5.61
C LEU A 145 3.43 7.31 -4.13
N ARG A 146 4.12 6.57 -3.24
CA ARG A 146 4.14 6.86 -1.80
C ARG A 146 4.70 8.25 -1.53
N ARG A 147 5.82 8.61 -2.14
CA ARG A 147 6.43 9.93 -1.98
C ARG A 147 5.45 11.00 -2.41
N GLU A 148 4.79 10.89 -3.56
CA GLU A 148 3.87 11.93 -4.05
C GLU A 148 2.54 11.97 -3.27
N LEU A 149 1.98 10.81 -2.91
CA LEU A 149 0.66 10.71 -2.30
C LEU A 149 0.67 10.77 -0.77
N LEU A 150 1.83 10.63 -0.12
CA LEU A 150 1.95 10.62 1.34
C LEU A 150 2.93 11.68 1.90
N VAL A 151 3.52 12.56 1.07
CA VAL A 151 4.58 13.55 1.48
C VAL A 151 4.25 14.40 2.71
N ASP A 152 2.98 14.62 3.03
CA ASP A 152 2.52 15.43 4.18
C ASP A 152 1.70 14.62 5.20
N ILE A 153 1.65 13.29 5.03
CA ILE A 153 0.86 12.37 5.84
C ILE A 153 1.80 11.45 6.62
N GLU A 154 2.83 10.92 5.96
CA GLU A 154 3.77 9.95 6.52
C GLU A 154 5.18 10.55 6.54
N GLN A 155 5.86 10.49 7.68
CA GLN A 155 7.21 11.06 7.84
C GLN A 155 8.32 10.05 7.55
N GLN A 156 8.03 8.75 7.60
CA GLN A 156 9.00 7.69 7.44
C GLN A 156 8.99 7.16 6.00
N ALA A 157 10.18 6.90 5.46
CA ALA A 157 10.32 6.23 4.18
C ALA A 157 10.25 4.72 4.37
N VAL A 158 9.61 4.04 3.41
CA VAL A 158 9.67 2.58 3.33
C VAL A 158 10.92 2.18 2.57
N ALA A 159 11.66 1.21 3.10
CA ALA A 159 12.82 0.66 2.43
C ALA A 159 12.38 -0.15 1.20
N PRO A 160 13.07 -0.05 0.05
CA PRO A 160 12.72 -0.81 -1.15
C PRO A 160 12.56 -2.32 -0.86
N GLU A 161 13.41 -2.86 0.02
CA GLU A 161 13.46 -4.26 0.43
C GLU A 161 12.12 -4.77 1.00
N GLN A 162 11.45 -3.92 1.77
CA GLN A 162 10.17 -4.26 2.39
C GLN A 162 9.02 -4.24 1.37
N LEU A 163 9.10 -3.37 0.37
CA LEU A 163 8.14 -3.37 -0.74
C LEU A 163 8.31 -4.63 -1.60
N PHE A 164 9.53 -5.10 -1.85
CA PHE A 164 9.75 -6.36 -2.58
C PHE A 164 9.11 -7.54 -1.87
N LEU A 165 9.35 -7.65 -0.56
CA LEU A 165 8.83 -8.75 0.24
C LEU A 165 7.31 -8.79 0.20
N LEU A 166 6.67 -7.63 0.33
CA LEU A 166 5.23 -7.51 0.23
C LEU A 166 4.70 -7.90 -1.15
N MET A 167 5.34 -7.46 -2.22
CA MET A 167 4.77 -7.54 -3.55
C MET A 167 5.13 -8.84 -4.30
N TRP A 168 6.31 -9.43 -4.04
CA TRP A 168 6.82 -10.61 -4.73
C TRP A 168 7.35 -11.71 -3.81
N ASN A 169 7.39 -11.51 -2.49
CA ASN A 169 7.93 -12.48 -1.54
C ASN A 169 9.34 -12.98 -1.94
N CYS A 170 10.18 -12.07 -2.39
CA CYS A 170 11.56 -12.33 -2.78
C CYS A 170 12.49 -11.36 -2.03
N ASP A 171 13.76 -11.73 -1.92
CA ASP A 171 14.79 -10.91 -1.28
C ASP A 171 15.90 -10.58 -2.30
N PRO A 172 16.21 -9.29 -2.56
CA PRO A 172 17.24 -8.89 -3.50
C PRO A 172 18.67 -9.22 -3.03
N ASP A 173 18.87 -9.43 -1.73
CA ASP A 173 20.16 -9.81 -1.16
C ASP A 173 20.44 -11.32 -1.32
N ILE A 174 19.40 -12.11 -1.64
CA ILE A 174 19.55 -13.52 -2.01
C ILE A 174 20.00 -13.59 -3.48
N THR A 175 21.31 -13.75 -3.68
CA THR A 175 21.89 -14.02 -5.01
C THR A 175 21.83 -15.51 -5.31
N GLY A 176 21.38 -15.87 -6.52
CA GLY A 176 21.05 -17.25 -6.88
C GLY A 176 22.18 -18.27 -6.72
N THR A 177 21.95 -19.23 -5.81
CA THR A 177 22.38 -20.65 -5.70
C THR A 177 22.71 -20.99 -4.25
N GLY A 178 21.71 -20.87 -3.38
CA GLY A 178 21.80 -21.37 -2.01
C GLY A 178 20.43 -21.77 -1.54
N GLN A 179 20.12 -23.06 -1.58
CA GLN A 179 18.99 -23.62 -0.86
C GLN A 179 19.16 -23.25 0.62
N THR A 180 18.41 -22.25 1.09
CA THR A 180 18.20 -22.04 2.52
C THR A 180 17.29 -23.16 2.99
N THR A 181 17.91 -24.18 3.57
CA THR A 181 17.22 -25.23 4.31
C THR A 181 16.41 -24.56 5.42
N PRO A 182 15.12 -24.90 5.61
CA PRO A 182 14.37 -24.36 6.73
C PRO A 182 15.02 -24.82 8.04
N LYS A 183 15.27 -23.87 8.95
CA LYS A 183 15.52 -24.20 10.35
C LYS A 183 14.28 -24.94 10.87
N LYS A 184 14.43 -26.24 11.11
CA LYS A 184 13.52 -26.99 11.95
C LYS A 184 13.68 -26.47 13.38
N GLU A 185 12.59 -25.95 13.95
CA GLU A 185 12.39 -25.99 15.40
C GLU A 185 12.12 -27.42 15.87
#